data_AF-A0A0F9BH41-F1
#
_entry.id   AF-A0A0F9BH41-F1
#
_cell.length_a   1.000
_cell.length_b   1.000
_cell.length_c   1.000
_cell.angle_alpha   90.00
_cell.angle_beta   90.00
_cell.angle_gamma   90.00
#
_symmetry.space_group_name_H-M   'P 1'
#
loop_
_entity.id
_entity.type
_entity.pdbx_description
1 polymer ?
#
loop_
_entity_poly.entity_id
_entity_poly.type
_entity_poly.pdbx_seq_one_letter_code
_entity_poly.pdbx_strand_id
1 'polypeptide(L)'
;MTRRIYMDNSATSFPKPAAVTEAMVRFAEHCGASAGRGAYQEAKACGEMIAACRVGLAELINAEGPERIVFTLNCSEALAIGIRGVLNTAGDAHAVTTVMDHNSALRPLAALAEQTHLAATYVQADPETSLVDPGDVRAISAVVRRLLADPGRRAELVALGNRRYPQFTWERTATATLDVYRRALAKRGSGETTGR
;
A
#
# COMPACT_ATOMS: atom_id res chain seq x y z
N MET A 1 12.77 -25.29 -23.16
CA MET A 1 12.38 -23.88 -22.95
C MET A 1 13.29 -23.26 -21.89
N THR A 2 13.81 -22.06 -22.14
CA THR A 2 14.64 -21.31 -21.20
C THR A 2 13.80 -20.83 -20.00
N ARG A 3 14.30 -21.04 -18.77
CA ARG A 3 13.64 -20.58 -17.53
C ARG A 3 13.55 -19.05 -17.52
N ARG A 4 12.33 -18.50 -17.49
CA ARG A 4 12.09 -17.05 -17.35
C ARG A 4 12.64 -16.53 -16.03
N ILE A 5 13.43 -15.46 -16.07
CA ILE A 5 13.84 -14.68 -14.90
C ILE A 5 12.97 -13.42 -14.89
N TYR A 6 12.16 -13.24 -13.85
CA TYR A 6 11.22 -12.12 -13.74
C TYR A 6 11.74 -11.08 -12.73
N MET A 7 12.11 -9.90 -13.21
CA MET A 7 12.66 -8.81 -12.40
C MET A 7 11.78 -7.53 -12.45
N ASP A 8 10.48 -7.71 -12.67
CA ASP A 8 9.53 -6.60 -12.91
C ASP A 8 8.39 -6.55 -11.86
N ASN A 9 8.68 -7.03 -10.64
CA ASN A 9 7.69 -7.09 -9.55
C ASN A 9 7.21 -5.71 -9.07
N SER A 10 7.95 -4.65 -9.36
CA SER A 10 7.54 -3.26 -9.08
C SER A 10 6.39 -2.81 -9.96
N ALA A 11 6.29 -3.29 -11.20
CA ALA A 11 5.17 -3.01 -12.10
C ALA A 11 3.95 -3.88 -11.77
N THR A 12 4.15 -5.20 -11.58
CA THR A 12 3.12 -6.11 -11.09
C THR A 12 3.73 -7.38 -10.52
N SER A 13 3.16 -7.95 -9.46
CA SER A 13 3.68 -9.20 -8.90
C SER A 13 3.49 -10.38 -9.88
N PHE A 14 4.54 -11.18 -10.10
CA PHE A 14 4.42 -12.41 -10.89
C PHE A 14 5.45 -13.48 -10.49
N PRO A 15 5.07 -14.77 -10.44
CA PRO A 15 3.68 -15.27 -10.50
C PRO A 15 2.92 -14.88 -9.23
N LYS A 16 1.58 -14.84 -9.32
CA LYS A 16 0.76 -14.71 -8.10
C LYS A 16 0.90 -16.00 -7.27
N PRO A 17 0.90 -15.91 -5.93
CA PRO A 17 0.84 -17.10 -5.08
C PRO A 17 -0.39 -17.96 -5.41
N ALA A 18 -0.26 -19.30 -5.35
CA ALA A 18 -1.35 -20.23 -5.72
C ALA A 18 -2.65 -19.94 -4.96
N ALA A 19 -2.55 -19.60 -3.67
CA ALA A 19 -3.68 -19.24 -2.82
C ALA A 19 -4.54 -18.09 -3.38
N VAL A 20 -3.93 -17.14 -4.11
CA VAL A 20 -4.68 -16.04 -4.75
C VAL A 20 -5.54 -16.59 -5.89
N THR A 21 -4.96 -17.43 -6.75
CA THR A 21 -5.68 -18.06 -7.86
C THR A 21 -6.79 -18.96 -7.34
N GLU A 22 -6.50 -19.79 -6.35
CA GLU A 22 -7.48 -20.70 -5.71
C GLU A 22 -8.66 -19.93 -5.11
N ALA A 23 -8.40 -18.81 -4.41
CA ALA A 23 -9.44 -17.97 -3.86
C ALA A 23 -10.34 -17.35 -4.94
N MET A 24 -9.74 -16.90 -6.05
CA MET A 24 -10.48 -16.34 -7.19
C MET A 24 -11.35 -17.39 -7.89
N VAL A 25 -10.82 -18.59 -8.12
CA VAL A 25 -11.57 -19.72 -8.71
C VAL A 25 -12.71 -20.12 -7.80
N ARG A 26 -12.45 -20.30 -6.49
CA ARG A 26 -13.48 -20.63 -5.50
C ARG A 26 -14.61 -19.61 -5.50
N PHE A 27 -14.29 -18.32 -5.56
CA PHE A 27 -15.31 -17.28 -5.62
C PHE A 27 -16.17 -17.41 -6.89
N ALA A 28 -15.55 -17.64 -8.05
CA ALA A 28 -16.24 -17.75 -9.32
C ALA A 28 -17.14 -19.00 -9.42
N GLU A 29 -16.68 -20.13 -8.88
CA GLU A 29 -17.38 -21.42 -9.00
C GLU A 29 -18.42 -21.66 -7.90
N HIS A 30 -18.23 -21.08 -6.71
CA HIS A 30 -19.02 -21.45 -5.52
C HIS A 30 -19.63 -20.27 -4.75
N CYS A 31 -19.27 -19.02 -5.05
CA CYS A 31 -19.83 -17.85 -4.36
C CYS A 31 -20.68 -16.99 -5.29
N GLY A 32 -20.07 -16.39 -6.33
CA GLY A 32 -20.74 -15.81 -7.50
C GLY A 32 -21.89 -14.81 -7.28
N ALA A 33 -22.08 -14.27 -6.07
CA ALA A 33 -23.28 -13.51 -5.71
C ALA A 33 -23.00 -12.02 -5.50
N SER A 34 -24.03 -11.20 -5.77
CA SER A 34 -23.99 -9.76 -5.52
C SER A 34 -24.20 -9.46 -4.04
N ALA A 35 -23.11 -9.24 -3.30
CA ALA A 35 -23.16 -8.84 -1.90
C ALA A 35 -24.09 -7.62 -1.69
N GLY A 36 -24.95 -7.70 -0.67
CA GLY A 36 -25.86 -6.61 -0.29
C GLY A 36 -27.09 -6.41 -1.19
N ARG A 37 -27.27 -7.20 -2.26
CA ARG A 37 -28.45 -7.13 -3.15
C ARG A 37 -29.48 -8.23 -2.93
N GLY A 38 -29.30 -9.09 -1.94
CA GLY A 38 -30.22 -10.18 -1.64
C GLY A 38 -30.03 -10.76 -0.25
N ALA A 39 -31.05 -11.45 0.24
CA ALA A 39 -31.05 -12.10 1.55
C ALA A 39 -30.74 -13.61 1.51
N TYR A 40 -30.49 -14.15 0.31
CA TYR A 40 -30.11 -15.55 0.11
C TYR A 40 -28.69 -15.83 0.60
N GLN A 41 -28.36 -17.11 0.81
CA GLN A 41 -27.17 -17.54 1.55
C GLN A 41 -25.88 -17.06 0.90
N GLU A 42 -25.77 -17.18 -0.42
CA GLU A 42 -24.59 -16.82 -1.18
C GLU A 42 -24.35 -15.29 -1.16
N ALA A 43 -25.40 -14.47 -1.25
CA ALA A 43 -25.28 -13.02 -1.12
C ALA A 43 -24.81 -12.60 0.28
N LYS A 44 -25.26 -13.28 1.34
CA LYS A 44 -24.79 -13.06 2.71
C LYS A 44 -23.32 -13.47 2.86
N ALA A 45 -22.95 -14.65 2.36
CA ALA A 45 -21.58 -15.14 2.41
C ALA A 45 -20.59 -14.21 1.66
N CYS A 46 -20.99 -13.65 0.52
CA CYS A 46 -20.19 -12.63 -0.17
C CYS A 46 -20.05 -11.34 0.66
N GLY A 47 -21.10 -10.91 1.36
CA GLY A 47 -21.05 -9.78 2.28
C GLY A 47 -20.08 -10.01 3.45
N GLU A 48 -20.13 -11.18 4.06
CA GLU A 48 -19.22 -11.60 5.13
C GLU A 48 -17.77 -11.67 4.64
N MET A 49 -17.53 -12.17 3.42
CA MET A 49 -16.21 -12.20 2.80
C MET A 49 -15.62 -10.78 2.64
N ILE A 50 -16.42 -9.83 2.18
CA ILE A 50 -16.01 -8.42 2.06
C ILE A 50 -15.71 -7.84 3.44
N ALA A 51 -16.57 -8.08 4.45
CA ALA A 51 -16.37 -7.59 5.80
C ALA A 51 -15.09 -8.14 6.43
N ALA A 52 -14.84 -9.44 6.31
CA ALA A 52 -13.61 -10.09 6.79
C ALA A 52 -12.37 -9.53 6.09
N CYS A 53 -12.44 -9.27 4.78
CA CYS A 53 -11.36 -8.63 4.04
C CYS A 53 -11.05 -7.22 4.57
N ARG A 54 -12.06 -6.41 4.91
CA ARG A 54 -11.85 -5.08 5.52
C ARG A 54 -11.15 -5.17 6.87
N VAL A 55 -11.55 -6.12 7.72
CA VAL A 55 -10.90 -6.35 9.01
C VAL A 55 -9.43 -6.73 8.82
N GLY A 56 -9.14 -7.71 7.96
CA GLY A 56 -7.77 -8.14 7.69
C GLY A 56 -6.89 -7.02 7.10
N LEU A 57 -7.45 -6.17 6.23
CA LEU A 57 -6.74 -5.00 5.70
C LEU A 57 -6.50 -3.94 6.76
N ALA A 58 -7.49 -3.65 7.60
CA ALA A 58 -7.35 -2.69 8.71
C ALA A 58 -6.26 -3.14 9.68
N GLU A 59 -6.19 -4.43 10.01
CA GLU A 59 -5.12 -5.01 10.82
C GLU A 59 -3.75 -4.90 10.14
N LEU A 60 -3.68 -5.25 8.85
CA LEU A 60 -2.45 -5.21 8.06
C LEU A 60 -1.82 -3.81 8.06
N ILE A 61 -2.62 -2.76 7.84
CA ILE A 61 -2.15 -1.38 7.77
C ILE A 61 -2.29 -0.60 9.09
N ASN A 62 -2.79 -1.24 10.15
CA ASN A 62 -3.08 -0.62 11.44
C ASN A 62 -4.00 0.61 11.33
N ALA A 63 -5.11 0.47 10.62
CA ALA A 63 -6.18 1.48 10.56
C ALA A 63 -7.01 1.47 11.86
N GLU A 64 -7.71 2.59 12.15
CA GLU A 64 -8.58 2.71 13.34
C GLU A 64 -9.72 1.68 13.36
N GLY A 65 -10.18 1.23 12.18
CA GLY A 65 -11.24 0.25 12.04
C GLY A 65 -11.52 -0.12 10.59
N PRO A 66 -12.26 -1.23 10.34
CA PRO A 66 -12.61 -1.71 9.01
C PRO A 66 -13.49 -0.72 8.21
N GLU A 67 -14.21 0.18 8.88
CA GLU A 67 -15.01 1.24 8.28
C GLU A 67 -14.17 2.35 7.63
N ARG A 68 -12.87 2.43 7.95
CA ARG A 68 -11.90 3.33 7.29
C ARG A 68 -11.35 2.78 5.98
N ILE A 69 -11.65 1.53 5.64
CA ILE A 69 -11.20 0.92 4.40
C ILE A 69 -12.19 1.28 3.28
N VAL A 70 -11.69 1.69 2.12
CA VAL A 70 -12.50 1.86 0.91
C VAL A 70 -11.88 1.03 -0.19
N PHE A 71 -12.64 0.11 -0.75
CA PHE A 71 -12.19 -0.67 -1.91
C PHE A 71 -12.31 0.18 -3.16
N THR A 72 -11.21 0.32 -3.89
CA THR A 72 -11.13 0.99 -5.19
C THR A 72 -10.62 -0.01 -6.22
N LEU A 73 -10.77 0.33 -7.50
CA LEU A 73 -10.27 -0.45 -8.62
C LEU A 73 -8.74 -0.60 -8.57
N ASN A 74 -8.03 0.45 -8.17
CA ASN A 74 -6.57 0.48 -8.06
C ASN A 74 -6.08 1.69 -7.23
N CYS A 75 -4.75 1.81 -7.06
CA CYS A 75 -4.12 2.93 -6.35
C CYS A 75 -4.36 4.28 -7.02
N SER A 76 -4.41 4.34 -8.36
CA SER A 76 -4.64 5.61 -9.08
C SER A 76 -6.03 6.16 -8.81
N GLU A 77 -7.05 5.30 -8.81
CA GLU A 77 -8.41 5.71 -8.45
C GLU A 77 -8.50 6.14 -6.98
N ALA A 78 -7.86 5.40 -6.07
CA ALA A 78 -7.82 5.78 -4.65
C ALA A 78 -7.17 7.16 -4.43
N LEU A 79 -6.02 7.41 -5.09
CA LEU A 79 -5.35 8.70 -5.04
C LEU A 79 -6.21 9.81 -5.62
N ALA A 80 -6.87 9.58 -6.76
CA ALA A 80 -7.75 10.57 -7.37
C ALA A 80 -8.94 10.91 -6.46
N ILE A 81 -9.59 9.91 -5.85
CA ILE A 81 -10.68 10.10 -4.88
C ILE A 81 -10.18 10.88 -3.67
N GLY A 82 -9.03 10.50 -3.10
CA GLY A 82 -8.47 11.17 -1.92
C GLY A 82 -8.08 12.63 -2.20
N ILE A 83 -7.29 12.87 -3.24
CA ILE A 83 -6.81 14.20 -3.62
C ILE A 83 -8.00 15.12 -3.92
N ARG A 84 -8.91 14.70 -4.80
CA ARG A 84 -10.06 15.54 -5.17
C ARG A 84 -11.05 15.69 -4.01
N GLY A 85 -11.34 14.63 -3.28
CA GLY A 85 -12.28 14.67 -2.15
C GLY A 85 -11.83 15.61 -1.04
N VAL A 86 -10.53 15.60 -0.71
CA VAL A 86 -9.97 16.48 0.31
C VAL A 86 -9.81 17.91 -0.20
N LEU A 87 -9.27 18.10 -1.40
CA LEU A 87 -8.92 19.44 -1.87
C LEU A 87 -10.09 20.21 -2.49
N ASN A 88 -11.12 19.54 -3.03
CA ASN A 88 -12.34 20.24 -3.49
C ASN A 88 -13.18 20.81 -2.34
N THR A 89 -13.02 20.27 -1.13
CA THR A 89 -13.81 20.66 0.04
C THR A 89 -13.06 21.62 0.95
N ALA A 90 -11.74 21.74 0.78
CA ALA A 90 -10.93 22.73 1.46
C ALA A 90 -11.01 24.04 0.68
N GLY A 91 -11.39 25.15 1.35
CA GLY A 91 -11.50 26.49 0.73
C GLY A 91 -10.15 27.00 0.20
N ASP A 92 -9.46 27.85 0.95
CA ASP A 92 -8.09 28.29 0.61
C ASP A 92 -7.08 27.17 0.91
N ALA A 93 -7.04 26.16 0.05
CA ALA A 93 -6.13 25.04 0.16
C ALA A 93 -4.80 25.30 -0.57
N HIS A 94 -3.71 24.76 -0.02
CA HIS A 94 -2.42 24.70 -0.68
C HIS A 94 -1.89 23.26 -0.64
N ALA A 95 -1.59 22.70 -1.80
CA ALA A 95 -1.07 21.35 -1.92
C ALA A 95 0.46 21.35 -1.99
N VAL A 96 1.11 20.41 -1.32
CA VAL A 96 2.55 20.19 -1.41
C VAL A 96 2.80 18.74 -1.81
N THR A 97 3.61 18.53 -2.85
CA THR A 97 3.99 17.22 -3.40
C THR A 97 5.45 17.28 -3.86
N THR A 98 6.04 16.16 -4.25
CA THR A 98 7.41 16.10 -4.78
C THR A 98 7.38 15.83 -6.28
N VAL A 99 8.42 16.24 -7.01
CA VAL A 99 8.57 15.89 -8.44
C VAL A 99 8.79 14.38 -8.67
N MET A 100 9.08 13.62 -7.61
CA MET A 100 9.26 12.17 -7.67
C MET A 100 7.97 11.40 -7.43
N ASP A 101 6.88 12.08 -7.05
CA ASP A 101 5.60 11.40 -6.84
C ASP A 101 5.09 10.79 -8.15
N HIS A 102 4.43 9.64 -8.04
CA HIS A 102 3.93 8.93 -9.21
C HIS A 102 2.91 9.78 -9.98
N ASN A 103 2.84 9.61 -11.31
CA ASN A 103 1.87 10.30 -12.16
C ASN A 103 0.40 10.17 -11.71
N SER A 104 0.09 9.09 -10.98
CA SER A 104 -1.22 8.86 -10.36
C SER A 104 -1.59 9.87 -9.28
N ALA A 105 -0.61 10.56 -8.67
CA ALA A 105 -0.81 11.66 -7.74
C ALA A 105 -0.68 13.02 -8.45
N LEU A 106 0.35 13.19 -9.29
CA LEU A 106 0.65 14.46 -9.95
C LEU A 106 -0.44 14.91 -10.93
N ARG A 107 -0.98 13.99 -11.76
CA ARG A 107 -1.97 14.35 -12.78
C ARG A 107 -3.32 14.80 -12.19
N PRO A 108 -3.91 14.09 -11.20
CA PRO A 108 -5.11 14.59 -10.53
C PRO A 108 -4.91 15.95 -9.87
N LEU A 109 -3.75 16.18 -9.25
CA LEU A 109 -3.42 17.46 -8.62
C LEU A 109 -3.29 18.59 -9.64
N ALA A 110 -2.53 18.39 -10.73
CA ALA A 110 -2.38 19.37 -11.79
C ALA A 110 -3.74 19.71 -12.43
N ALA A 111 -4.54 18.70 -12.78
CA ALA A 111 -5.87 18.91 -13.33
C ALA A 111 -6.77 19.68 -12.35
N LEU A 112 -6.64 19.45 -11.05
CA LEU A 112 -7.41 20.20 -10.05
C LEU A 112 -6.94 21.65 -9.93
N ALA A 113 -5.64 21.90 -9.95
CA ALA A 113 -5.06 23.25 -9.95
C ALA A 113 -5.44 24.05 -11.21
N GLU A 114 -5.60 23.39 -12.37
CA GLU A 114 -6.11 24.03 -13.59
C GLU A 114 -7.61 24.37 -13.51
N GLN A 115 -8.39 23.55 -12.82
CA GLN A 115 -9.85 23.68 -12.70
C GLN A 115 -10.30 24.61 -11.57
N THR A 116 -9.39 24.98 -10.66
CA THR A 116 -9.70 25.71 -9.43
C THR A 116 -8.62 26.75 -9.13
N HIS A 117 -8.72 27.45 -8.01
CA HIS A 117 -7.68 28.36 -7.53
C HIS A 117 -6.64 27.68 -6.62
N LEU A 118 -6.60 26.34 -6.62
CA LEU A 118 -5.69 25.57 -5.79
C LEU A 118 -4.23 25.88 -6.15
N ALA A 119 -3.49 26.44 -5.17
CA ALA A 119 -2.05 26.57 -5.27
C ALA A 119 -1.36 25.24 -4.96
N ALA A 120 -0.31 24.90 -5.72
CA ALA A 120 0.47 23.69 -5.50
C ALA A 120 1.98 23.97 -5.56
N THR A 121 2.73 23.41 -4.61
CA THR A 121 4.20 23.42 -4.60
C THR A 121 4.75 22.03 -4.91
N TYR A 122 5.66 21.97 -5.88
CA TYR A 122 6.36 20.76 -6.30
C TYR A 122 7.81 20.81 -5.82
N VAL A 123 8.11 20.09 -4.74
CA VAL A 123 9.45 20.04 -4.15
C VAL A 123 10.39 19.26 -5.07
N GLN A 124 11.53 19.88 -5.40
CA GLN A 124 12.53 19.29 -6.26
C GLN A 124 13.32 18.20 -5.50
N ALA A 125 13.72 17.16 -6.22
CA ALA A 125 14.72 16.22 -5.72
C ALA A 125 16.12 16.79 -5.95
N ASP A 126 17.02 16.49 -5.03
CA ASP A 126 18.43 16.73 -5.16
C ASP A 126 18.99 15.94 -6.37
N PRO A 127 19.63 16.60 -7.35
CA PRO A 127 20.08 15.95 -8.59
C PRO A 127 21.14 14.86 -8.41
N GLU A 128 21.92 14.90 -7.32
CA GLU A 128 23.03 13.95 -7.10
C GLU A 128 22.56 12.72 -6.31
N THR A 129 21.73 12.94 -5.29
CA THR A 129 21.27 11.90 -4.37
C THR A 129 19.89 11.33 -4.72
N SER A 130 19.13 12.02 -5.58
CA SER A 130 17.72 11.70 -5.87
C SER A 130 16.84 11.67 -4.61
N LEU A 131 17.22 12.42 -3.58
CA LEU A 131 16.45 12.58 -2.36
C LEU A 131 15.70 13.91 -2.38
N VAL A 132 14.54 13.98 -1.73
CA VAL A 132 13.80 15.24 -1.56
C VAL A 132 14.08 15.78 -0.17
N ASP A 133 14.52 17.03 -0.10
CA ASP A 133 14.64 17.75 1.18
C ASP A 133 13.23 17.93 1.78
N PRO A 134 12.95 17.42 3.00
CA PRO A 134 11.64 17.61 3.64
C PRO A 134 11.31 19.08 3.97
N GLY A 135 12.22 20.03 3.71
CA GLY A 135 11.97 21.46 3.82
C GLY A 135 12.18 21.99 5.24
N ASP A 136 11.19 22.71 5.79
CA ASP A 136 11.33 23.30 7.13
C ASP A 136 11.26 22.23 8.23
N VAL A 137 12.42 21.66 8.51
CA VAL A 137 12.67 20.74 9.62
C VAL A 137 12.16 21.33 10.95
N ARG A 138 12.07 22.66 11.14
CA ARG A 138 11.53 23.26 12.37
C ARG A 138 10.02 23.17 12.46
N ALA A 139 9.30 23.28 11.35
CA ALA A 139 7.85 23.07 11.31
C ALA A 139 7.48 21.59 11.52
N ILE A 140 8.23 20.68 10.86
CA ILE A 140 8.14 19.23 11.10
C ILE A 140 8.53 18.93 12.56
N SER A 141 9.61 19.53 13.05
CA SER A 141 10.04 19.43 14.45
C SER A 141 9.01 20.03 15.40
N ALA A 142 8.22 21.04 15.02
CA ALA A 142 7.16 21.60 15.87
C ALA A 142 5.98 20.62 16.01
N VAL A 143 5.61 19.93 14.92
CA VAL A 143 4.63 18.82 14.98
C VAL A 143 5.19 17.68 15.82
N VAL A 144 6.45 17.29 15.59
CA VAL A 144 7.13 16.27 16.40
C VAL A 144 7.27 16.71 17.86
N ARG A 145 7.52 17.99 18.15
CA ARG A 145 7.65 18.54 19.52
C ARG A 145 6.31 18.62 20.24
N ARG A 146 5.23 18.86 19.51
CA ARG A 146 3.84 18.79 19.99
C ARG A 146 3.39 17.34 20.21
N LEU A 147 4.02 16.40 19.51
CA LEU A 147 3.83 14.96 19.64
C LEU A 147 4.71 14.33 20.73
N LEU A 148 5.96 14.79 20.93
CA LEU A 148 6.60 14.93 22.25
C LEU A 148 5.74 15.92 23.08
N ALA A 149 6.03 16.41 24.27
CA ALA A 149 5.09 17.27 25.04
C ALA A 149 3.67 16.70 25.39
N ASP A 150 3.03 15.86 24.55
CA ASP A 150 1.89 15.00 24.85
C ASP A 150 2.41 13.60 25.26
N PRO A 151 2.51 13.32 26.57
CA PRO A 151 3.05 12.04 27.04
C PRO A 151 2.14 10.86 26.70
N GLY A 152 0.83 11.09 26.60
CA GLY A 152 -0.15 10.04 26.28
C GLY A 152 -0.02 9.59 24.83
N ARG A 153 0.00 10.55 23.90
CA ARG A 153 0.16 10.26 22.47
C ARG A 153 1.55 9.69 22.14
N ARG A 154 2.61 10.14 22.82
CA ARG A 154 3.93 9.47 22.73
C ARG A 154 3.88 8.03 23.18
N ALA A 155 3.34 7.75 24.37
CA ALA A 155 3.36 6.41 24.94
C ALA A 155 2.62 5.43 24.02
N GLU A 156 1.51 5.88 23.45
CA GLU A 156 0.72 5.13 22.47
C GLU A 156 1.53 4.80 21.20
N LEU A 157 2.15 5.81 20.58
CA LEU A 157 2.91 5.66 19.34
C LEU A 157 4.23 4.89 19.56
N VAL A 158 4.89 5.07 20.69
CA VAL A 158 6.08 4.31 21.10
C VAL A 158 5.73 2.84 21.34
N ALA A 159 4.61 2.55 22.01
CA ALA A 159 4.15 1.18 22.20
C ALA A 159 3.80 0.50 20.86
N LEU A 160 3.17 1.22 19.93
CA LEU A 160 2.87 0.73 18.59
C LEU A 160 4.14 0.48 17.76
N GLY A 161 5.08 1.43 17.78
CA GLY A 161 6.38 1.30 17.12
C GLY A 161 7.20 0.14 17.66
N ASN A 162 7.32 0.00 18.98
CA ASN A 162 8.07 -1.08 19.64
C ASN A 162 7.49 -2.47 19.39
N ARG A 163 6.17 -2.58 19.19
CA ARG A 163 5.54 -3.84 18.77
C ARG A 163 5.85 -4.22 17.32
N ARG A 164 6.14 -3.24 16.45
CA ARG A 164 6.19 -3.43 14.99
C ARG A 164 7.60 -3.37 14.41
N TYR A 165 8.48 -2.50 14.91
CA TYR A 165 9.83 -2.31 14.35
C TYR A 165 10.75 -3.54 14.40
N PRO A 166 10.67 -4.47 15.39
CA PRO A 166 11.52 -5.67 15.38
C PRO A 166 11.28 -6.56 14.15
N GLN A 167 10.18 -6.33 13.42
CA GLN A 167 9.82 -7.07 12.23
C GLN A 167 10.49 -6.52 10.95
N PHE A 168 11.01 -5.29 10.97
CA PHE A 168 11.51 -4.57 9.80
C PHE A 168 12.99 -4.17 9.95
N THR A 169 13.88 -5.14 10.16
CA THR A 169 15.32 -4.87 10.10
C THR A 169 15.86 -5.09 8.68
N TRP A 170 16.94 -4.37 8.34
CA TRP A 170 17.66 -4.57 7.08
C TRP A 170 18.19 -5.99 6.98
N GLU A 171 18.71 -6.52 8.08
CA GLU A 171 19.21 -7.89 8.18
C GLU A 171 18.10 -8.91 7.95
N ARG A 172 16.92 -8.76 8.58
CA ARG A 172 15.79 -9.69 8.38
C ARG A 172 15.27 -9.64 6.96
N THR A 173 15.19 -8.44 6.37
CA THR A 173 14.77 -8.26 4.98
C THR A 173 15.77 -8.89 4.01
N ALA A 174 17.06 -8.67 4.23
CA ALA A 174 18.13 -9.26 3.44
C ALA A 174 18.18 -10.79 3.60
N THR A 175 18.10 -11.32 4.83
CA THR A 175 18.07 -12.76 5.11
C THR A 175 16.84 -13.42 4.50
N ALA A 176 15.65 -12.85 4.66
CA ALA A 176 14.42 -13.40 4.07
C ALA A 176 14.49 -13.44 2.53
N THR A 177 15.06 -12.39 1.93
CA THR A 177 15.30 -12.31 0.48
C THR A 177 16.33 -13.36 0.04
N LEU A 178 17.43 -13.51 0.78
CA LEU A 178 18.47 -14.50 0.52
C LEU A 178 17.94 -15.94 0.65
N ASP A 179 17.06 -16.20 1.61
CA ASP A 179 16.43 -17.51 1.80
C ASP A 179 15.43 -17.84 0.70
N VAL A 180 14.76 -16.85 0.11
CA VAL A 180 14.00 -17.04 -1.13
C VAL A 180 14.93 -17.44 -2.27
N TYR A 181 16.06 -16.76 -2.45
CA TYR A 181 17.04 -17.11 -3.48
C TYR A 181 17.65 -18.49 -3.28
N ARG A 182 18.06 -18.84 -2.06
CA ARG A 182 18.62 -20.15 -1.71
C ARG A 182 17.61 -21.27 -1.98
N ARG A 183 16.35 -21.11 -1.58
CA ARG A 183 15.28 -22.09 -1.90
C ARG A 183 15.04 -22.23 -3.40
N ALA A 184 15.11 -21.13 -4.15
CA ALA A 184 14.96 -21.14 -5.61
C ALA A 184 16.14 -21.82 -6.34
N LEU A 185 17.34 -21.79 -5.74
CA LEU A 185 18.55 -22.48 -6.22
C LEU A 185 18.57 -23.95 -5.82
N ALA A 186 18.19 -24.30 -4.58
CA ALA A 186 18.13 -25.67 -4.11
C ALA A 186 17.11 -26.52 -4.89
N LYS A 187 15.93 -25.96 -5.21
CA LYS A 187 14.95 -26.58 -6.11
C LYS A 187 15.49 -26.84 -7.53
N ARG A 188 16.59 -26.19 -7.91
CA ARG A 188 17.27 -26.36 -9.20
C ARG A 188 18.28 -27.51 -9.17
N GLY A 189 18.88 -27.80 -8.01
CA GLY A 189 19.85 -28.89 -7.81
C GLY A 189 19.20 -30.26 -7.54
N SER A 190 17.97 -30.30 -7.03
CA SER A 190 17.24 -31.56 -6.78
C SER A 190 16.52 -32.12 -8.02
N GLY A 191 16.71 -31.54 -9.20
CA GLY A 191 16.05 -31.91 -10.46
C GLY A 191 16.94 -32.60 -11.49
N GLU A 192 18.21 -32.90 -11.18
CA GLU A 192 19.19 -33.44 -12.14
C GLU A 192 19.69 -34.87 -11.82
N THR A 193 18.93 -35.67 -11.08
CA THR A 193 19.28 -37.09 -10.88
C THR A 193 18.10 -38.02 -11.12
N THR A 194 17.58 -38.05 -12.35
CA THR A 194 16.96 -39.26 -12.90
C THR A 194 17.12 -39.25 -14.41
N GLY A 195 18.01 -40.08 -14.95
CA GLY A 195 18.11 -40.29 -16.39
C GLY A 195 19.50 -40.64 -16.92
N ARG A 196 20.09 -41.73 -16.46
CA ARG A 196 20.76 -42.73 -17.31
C ARG A 196 20.54 -44.10 -16.73
#